data_AF-A0A1J5KUS7-F1
#
_entry.id   AF-A0A1J5KUS7-F1
#
_cell.length_a   1.000
_cell.length_b   1.000
_cell.length_c   1.000
_cell.angle_alpha   90.00
_cell.angle_beta   90.00
_cell.angle_gamma   90.00
#
_symmetry.space_group_name_H-M   'P 1'
#
loop_
_entity.id
_entity.type
_entity.pdbx_description
1 polymer ?
#
loop_
_entity_poly.entity_id
_entity_poly.type
_entity_poly.pdbx_seq_one_letter_code
_entity_poly.pdbx_strand_id
1 'polypeptide(L)'
;MKKLRFILPVTVLFALQSCQSVECNNTNAIFDNNQPNEQVYKDELAKQVIPQQEDFVYTVEGYEEKDEKRYLNVAIQGDSICAIASLLVKDTNTTIEHLLQVKAKGYHNTELEGLKFTVEKDGNNTELVYNSIDHLVD
;
A
#
# COMPACT_ATOMS: atom_id res chain seq x y z
N MET A 1 11.29 -29.18 61.67
CA MET A 1 11.09 -30.17 60.59
C MET A 1 9.65 -30.08 60.07
N LYS A 2 9.43 -29.62 58.82
CA LYS A 2 8.41 -30.10 57.85
C LYS A 2 8.29 -29.15 56.65
N LYS A 3 9.00 -29.56 55.59
CA LYS A 3 8.77 -29.46 54.13
C LYS A 3 7.88 -28.33 53.56
N LEU A 4 8.57 -27.42 52.86
CA LEU A 4 8.29 -26.80 51.55
C LEU A 4 6.95 -27.13 50.86
N ARG A 5 6.17 -26.10 50.50
CA ARG A 5 5.37 -26.06 49.25
C ARG A 5 5.35 -24.63 48.69
N PHE A 6 6.26 -24.39 47.75
CA PHE A 6 6.25 -23.26 46.84
C PHE A 6 5.06 -23.48 45.88
N ILE A 7 4.05 -22.61 45.92
CA ILE A 7 2.96 -22.61 44.93
C ILE A 7 3.06 -21.29 44.19
N LEU A 8 3.73 -21.34 43.04
CA LEU A 8 3.77 -20.31 42.02
C LEU A 8 2.57 -20.53 41.09
N PRO A 9 1.59 -19.62 40.97
CA PRO A 9 0.68 -19.62 39.83
C PRO A 9 1.34 -18.77 38.74
N VAL A 10 2.05 -19.40 37.79
CA VAL A 10 1.52 -19.73 36.45
C VAL A 10 1.02 -18.48 35.73
N THR A 11 1.97 -17.83 35.06
CA THR A 11 1.86 -17.28 33.69
C THR A 11 0.45 -16.95 33.20
N VAL A 12 0.08 -15.67 33.30
CA VAL A 12 -0.89 -15.05 32.41
C VAL A 12 -0.16 -14.73 31.11
N LEU A 13 -0.15 -15.70 30.18
CA LEU A 13 0.31 -15.52 28.80
C LEU A 13 -0.92 -15.64 27.88
N PHE A 14 -1.75 -14.61 27.87
CA PHE A 14 -2.89 -14.41 26.96
C PHE A 14 -2.94 -12.90 26.69
N ALA A 15 -2.94 -12.36 25.49
CA ALA A 15 -2.93 -12.93 24.15
C ALA A 15 -2.21 -11.91 23.25
N LEU A 16 -1.10 -12.31 22.62
CA LEU A 16 -0.67 -11.68 21.38
C LEU A 16 -1.38 -12.42 20.26
N GLN A 17 -2.70 -12.24 20.14
CA GLN A 17 -3.31 -12.40 18.82
C GLN A 17 -2.85 -11.18 18.03
N SER A 18 -1.63 -11.29 17.48
CA SER A 18 -1.16 -10.40 16.45
C SER A 18 -2.24 -10.34 15.39
N CYS A 19 -2.61 -9.13 14.98
CA CYS A 19 -3.42 -8.90 13.79
C CYS A 19 -2.98 -9.88 12.72
N GLN A 20 -3.91 -10.72 12.26
CA GLN A 20 -3.69 -11.60 11.13
C GLN A 20 -3.63 -10.67 9.93
N SER A 21 -2.46 -10.07 9.68
CA SER A 21 -2.21 -9.38 8.43
C SER A 21 -2.46 -10.42 7.36
N VAL A 22 -3.42 -10.16 6.47
CA VAL A 22 -3.61 -10.97 5.27
C VAL A 22 -2.23 -11.20 4.68
N GLU A 23 -1.80 -12.46 4.57
CA GLU A 23 -0.46 -12.77 4.06
C GLU A 23 -0.38 -12.23 2.63
N CYS A 24 0.27 -11.08 2.50
CA CYS A 24 0.47 -10.41 1.23
C CYS A 24 1.50 -11.24 0.45
N ASN A 25 1.02 -12.06 -0.49
CA ASN A 25 1.85 -12.98 -1.23
C ASN A 25 1.92 -12.55 -2.69
N ASN A 26 3.14 -12.38 -3.19
CA ASN A 26 3.39 -12.08 -4.58
C ASN A 26 3.93 -13.33 -5.29
N THR A 27 3.37 -13.65 -6.45
CA THR A 27 3.87 -14.74 -7.30
C THR A 27 4.77 -14.25 -8.44
N ASN A 28 4.84 -12.93 -8.64
CA ASN A 28 5.61 -12.30 -9.70
C ASN A 28 6.94 -11.73 -9.17
N ALA A 29 8.02 -12.41 -9.54
CA ALA A 29 9.38 -12.04 -9.17
C ALA A 29 9.81 -10.62 -9.61
N ILE A 30 9.12 -9.98 -10.56
CA ILE A 30 9.39 -8.58 -10.92
C ILE A 30 9.15 -7.66 -9.73
N PHE A 31 8.08 -7.90 -8.97
CA PHE A 31 7.74 -7.07 -7.82
C PHE A 31 8.69 -7.30 -6.63
N ASP A 32 9.26 -8.50 -6.50
CA ASP A 32 10.20 -8.83 -5.43
C ASP A 32 11.63 -8.34 -5.71
N ASN A 33 12.02 -8.25 -6.99
CA ASN A 33 13.40 -7.97 -7.39
C ASN A 33 13.65 -6.54 -7.87
N ASN A 34 12.61 -5.70 -7.94
CA ASN A 34 12.72 -4.33 -8.45
C ASN A 34 11.98 -3.37 -7.52
N GLN A 35 12.43 -2.13 -7.44
CA GLN A 35 11.77 -1.10 -6.64
C GLN A 35 10.51 -0.55 -7.35
N PRO A 36 9.51 -0.05 -6.59
CA PRO A 36 8.28 0.50 -7.16
C PRO A 36 8.45 1.62 -8.20
N ASN A 37 9.55 2.36 -8.11
CA ASN A 37 9.85 3.47 -9.02
C ASN A 37 10.64 3.05 -10.28
N GLU A 38 11.09 1.79 -10.36
CA GLU A 38 11.79 1.28 -11.53
C GLU A 38 10.83 1.02 -12.69
N GLN A 39 11.31 1.26 -13.91
CA GLN A 39 10.49 1.17 -15.12
C GLN A 39 9.88 -0.22 -15.31
N VAL A 40 10.70 -1.28 -15.15
CA VAL A 40 10.26 -2.67 -15.29
C VAL A 40 9.15 -3.03 -14.30
N TYR A 41 9.22 -2.49 -13.09
CA TYR A 41 8.21 -2.68 -12.06
C TYR A 41 6.92 -1.97 -12.47
N LYS A 42 7.00 -0.69 -12.85
CA LYS A 42 5.83 0.11 -13.25
C LYS A 42 5.13 -0.49 -14.48
N ASP A 43 5.88 -0.99 -15.45
CA ASP A 43 5.34 -1.64 -16.65
C ASP A 43 4.59 -2.93 -16.32
N GLU A 44 5.15 -3.77 -15.44
CA GLU A 44 4.47 -5.00 -15.03
C GLU A 44 3.23 -4.71 -14.18
N LEU A 45 3.30 -3.69 -13.30
CA LEU A 45 2.14 -3.26 -12.52
C LEU A 45 1.03 -2.72 -13.41
N ALA A 46 1.38 -1.86 -14.36
CA ALA A 46 0.44 -1.32 -15.35
C ALA A 46 -0.25 -2.43 -16.15
N LYS A 47 0.51 -3.46 -16.56
CA LYS A 47 0.00 -4.59 -17.33
C LYS A 47 -1.00 -5.44 -16.55
N GLN A 48 -0.77 -5.67 -15.26
CA GLN A 48 -1.63 -6.54 -14.45
C GLN A 48 -2.80 -5.81 -13.79
N VAL A 49 -2.58 -4.57 -13.33
CA VAL A 49 -3.58 -3.88 -12.50
C VAL A 49 -4.56 -3.05 -13.34
N ILE A 50 -4.10 -2.37 -14.39
CA ILE A 50 -4.97 -1.46 -15.17
C ILE A 50 -6.20 -2.14 -15.77
N PRO A 51 -6.13 -3.38 -16.32
CA PRO A 51 -7.29 -4.04 -16.89
C PRO A 51 -8.39 -4.39 -15.88
N GLN A 52 -8.06 -4.40 -14.59
CA GLN A 52 -8.89 -4.95 -13.52
C GLN A 52 -8.73 -4.17 -12.21
N GLN A 53 -8.66 -2.83 -12.31
CA GLN A 53 -8.40 -1.98 -11.13
C GLN A 53 -9.42 -2.21 -10.01
N GLU A 54 -10.67 -2.56 -10.33
CA GLU A 54 -11.74 -2.77 -9.36
C GLU A 54 -11.58 -4.06 -8.53
N ASP A 55 -10.69 -4.98 -8.94
CA ASP A 55 -10.49 -6.27 -8.27
C ASP A 55 -9.50 -6.20 -7.10
N PHE A 56 -8.92 -5.03 -6.82
CA PHE A 56 -7.89 -4.86 -5.80
C PHE A 56 -8.34 -3.97 -4.65
N VAL A 57 -7.80 -4.27 -3.47
CA VAL A 57 -7.84 -3.39 -2.30
C VAL A 57 -6.64 -2.46 -2.36
N TYR A 58 -6.91 -1.17 -2.21
CA TYR A 58 -5.92 -0.11 -2.23
C TYR A 58 -5.81 0.51 -0.87
N THR A 59 -4.64 0.50 -0.25
CA THR A 59 -4.42 1.19 1.02
C THR A 59 -3.26 2.15 0.93
N VAL A 60 -3.31 3.20 1.73
CA VAL A 60 -2.25 4.21 1.79
C VAL A 60 -1.02 3.59 2.43
N GLU A 61 0.08 3.57 1.69
CA GLU A 61 1.38 3.12 2.19
C GLU A 61 2.17 4.31 2.71
N GLY A 62 2.18 5.43 1.97
CA GLY A 62 2.89 6.63 2.36
C GLY A 62 2.90 7.72 1.29
N TYR A 63 3.80 8.69 1.45
CA TYR A 63 3.96 9.81 0.55
C TYR A 63 5.44 10.02 0.25
N GLU A 64 5.76 10.32 -1.01
CA GLU A 64 7.10 10.68 -1.46
C GLU A 64 7.06 11.97 -2.27
N GLU A 65 8.11 12.78 -2.14
CA GLU A 65 8.32 13.95 -2.97
C GLU A 65 9.71 13.89 -3.60
N LYS A 66 9.77 13.92 -4.92
CA LYS A 66 11.00 13.75 -5.69
C LYS A 66 10.92 14.58 -6.95
N ASP A 67 11.99 15.31 -7.26
CA ASP A 67 12.08 16.14 -8.47
C ASP A 67 10.88 17.09 -8.63
N GLU A 68 10.46 17.73 -7.52
CA GLU A 68 9.29 18.63 -7.42
C GLU A 68 7.93 17.96 -7.73
N LYS A 69 7.92 16.64 -7.87
CA LYS A 69 6.71 15.84 -8.05
C LYS A 69 6.28 15.20 -6.75
N ARG A 70 4.97 15.11 -6.57
CA ARG A 70 4.33 14.53 -5.38
C ARG A 70 3.76 13.17 -5.73
N TYR A 71 4.10 12.18 -4.93
CA TYR A 71 3.71 10.80 -5.12
C TYR A 71 2.94 10.29 -3.90
N LEU A 72 1.77 9.72 -4.15
CA LEU A 72 1.06 8.91 -3.18
C LEU A 72 1.48 7.45 -3.38
N ASN A 73 2.09 6.86 -2.37
CA ASN A 73 2.43 5.44 -2.39
C ASN A 73 1.22 4.65 -1.86
N VAL A 74 0.74 3.73 -2.68
CA VAL A 74 -0.47 2.93 -2.43
C VAL A 74 -0.10 1.46 -2.46
N ALA A 75 -0.40 0.72 -1.40
CA ALA A 75 -0.34 -0.73 -1.42
C ALA A 75 -1.55 -1.28 -2.20
N ILE A 76 -1.29 -2.22 -3.09
CA ILE A 76 -2.26 -2.91 -3.93
C ILE A 76 -2.25 -4.37 -3.50
N GLN A 77 -3.42 -4.85 -3.06
CA GLN A 77 -3.62 -6.21 -2.60
C GLN A 77 -4.73 -6.89 -3.39
N GLY A 78 -4.45 -8.09 -3.89
CA GLY A 78 -5.42 -8.99 -4.51
C GLY A 78 -4.92 -10.43 -4.43
N ASP A 79 -5.66 -11.37 -5.02
CA ASP A 79 -5.44 -12.82 -4.86
C ASP A 79 -4.02 -13.30 -5.19
N SER A 80 -3.33 -12.63 -6.13
CA SER A 80 -1.96 -12.99 -6.54
C SER A 80 -1.01 -11.80 -6.68
N ILE A 81 -1.45 -10.62 -6.24
CA ILE A 81 -0.70 -9.36 -6.35
C ILE A 81 -0.56 -8.73 -4.97
N CYS A 82 0.67 -8.43 -4.62
CA CYS A 82 1.06 -7.69 -3.44
C CYS A 82 2.14 -6.69 -3.86
N ALA A 83 1.74 -5.45 -4.16
CA ALA A 83 2.62 -4.47 -4.78
C ALA A 83 2.39 -3.07 -4.22
N ILE A 84 3.38 -2.20 -4.32
CA ILE A 84 3.24 -0.77 -4.08
C ILE A 84 3.18 -0.04 -5.43
N ALA A 85 2.21 0.86 -5.60
CA ALA A 85 2.17 1.83 -6.70
C ALA A 85 2.58 3.22 -6.18
N SER A 86 3.55 3.85 -6.85
CA SER A 86 3.86 5.26 -6.65
C SER A 86 3.07 6.11 -7.65
N LEU A 87 1.95 6.68 -7.20
CA LEU A 87 1.03 7.44 -8.05
C LEU A 87 1.41 8.92 -8.06
N LEU A 88 1.76 9.45 -9.23
CA LEU A 88 1.98 10.87 -9.44
C LEU A 88 0.66 11.63 -9.24
N VAL A 89 0.69 12.64 -8.37
CA VAL A 89 -0.46 13.52 -8.14
C VAL A 89 -0.20 14.90 -8.75
N LYS A 90 -0.82 15.13 -9.92
CA LYS A 90 -0.65 16.37 -10.69
C LYS A 90 -1.51 17.53 -10.16
N ASP A 91 -2.73 17.24 -9.73
CA ASP A 91 -3.68 18.26 -9.25
C ASP A 91 -3.69 18.36 -7.72
N THR A 92 -3.78 19.57 -7.18
CA THR A 92 -3.92 19.88 -5.74
C THR A 92 -5.39 19.97 -5.30
N ASN A 93 -6.37 19.95 -6.21
CA ASN A 93 -7.79 20.00 -5.86
C ASN A 93 -8.44 18.62 -5.97
N THR A 94 -7.91 17.66 -5.22
CA THR A 94 -8.35 16.27 -5.26
C THR A 94 -9.00 15.86 -3.94
N THR A 95 -9.81 14.81 -3.96
CA THR A 95 -10.41 14.22 -2.73
C THR A 95 -9.36 13.83 -1.68
N ILE A 96 -8.11 13.58 -2.11
CA ILE A 96 -6.98 13.22 -1.25
C ILE A 96 -6.13 14.43 -0.81
N GLU A 97 -6.53 15.67 -1.07
CA GLU A 97 -5.68 16.84 -0.81
C GLU A 97 -5.23 16.93 0.65
N HIS A 98 -6.11 16.62 1.61
CA HIS A 98 -5.73 16.61 3.02
C HIS A 98 -4.64 15.56 3.32
N LEU A 99 -4.74 14.38 2.71
CA LEU A 99 -3.75 13.31 2.82
C LEU A 99 -2.39 13.79 2.30
N LEU A 100 -2.36 14.53 1.18
CA LEU A 100 -1.13 15.10 0.63
C LEU A 100 -0.54 16.18 1.56
N GLN A 101 -1.37 17.05 2.12
CA GLN A 101 -0.94 18.12 3.04
C GLN A 101 -0.26 17.56 4.30
N VAL A 102 -0.78 16.46 4.84
CA VAL A 102 -0.17 15.78 5.99
C VAL A 102 0.92 14.77 5.60
N LYS A 103 1.26 14.67 4.31
CA LYS A 103 2.23 13.70 3.77
C LYS A 103 1.92 12.26 4.19
N ALA A 104 0.64 11.88 4.07
CA ALA A 104 0.08 10.59 4.46
C ALA A 104 0.28 10.18 5.94
N LYS A 105 0.74 11.09 6.81
CA LYS A 105 0.97 10.79 8.22
C LYS A 105 -0.36 10.52 8.92
N GLY A 106 -0.45 9.36 9.56
CA GLY A 106 -1.66 8.93 10.27
C GLY A 106 -2.70 8.24 9.38
N TYR A 107 -2.44 8.10 8.08
CA TYR A 107 -3.33 7.43 7.12
C TYR A 107 -2.79 6.07 6.67
N HIS A 108 -1.72 5.56 7.27
CA HIS A 108 -1.14 4.28 6.85
C HIS A 108 -2.15 3.14 7.06
N ASN A 109 -2.35 2.33 6.02
CA ASN A 109 -3.40 1.30 5.89
C ASN A 109 -4.85 1.82 5.76
N THR A 110 -5.09 3.13 5.65
CA THR A 110 -6.41 3.65 5.28
C THR A 110 -6.74 3.21 3.84
N GLU A 111 -7.94 2.69 3.63
CA GLU A 111 -8.37 2.21 2.32
C GLU A 111 -8.82 3.36 1.41
N LEU A 112 -8.43 3.27 0.14
CA LEU A 112 -8.74 4.18 -0.96
C LEU A 112 -9.83 3.54 -1.84
N GLU A 113 -11.06 3.53 -1.36
CA GLU A 113 -12.17 2.88 -2.07
C GLU A 113 -12.43 3.57 -3.41
N GLY A 114 -12.59 2.77 -4.47
CA GLY A 114 -12.83 3.26 -5.82
C GLY A 114 -11.64 4.02 -6.44
N LEU A 115 -10.41 3.74 -5.98
CA LEU A 115 -9.20 4.33 -6.57
C LEU A 115 -9.13 4.10 -8.08
N LYS A 116 -8.93 5.19 -8.81
CA LYS A 116 -8.73 5.22 -10.26
C LYS A 116 -7.43 5.94 -10.56
N PHE A 117 -6.62 5.32 -11.41
CA PHE A 117 -5.39 5.90 -11.92
C PHE A 117 -5.16 5.47 -13.37
N THR A 118 -4.32 6.22 -14.08
CA THR A 118 -3.98 5.97 -15.48
C THR A 118 -2.49 5.76 -15.64
N VAL A 119 -2.13 5.20 -16.80
CA VAL A 119 -0.74 5.06 -17.22
C VAL A 119 -0.46 6.10 -18.28
N GLU A 120 0.55 6.93 -18.03
CA GLU A 120 1.12 7.81 -19.04
C GLU A 120 2.47 7.24 -19.48
N LYS A 121 2.67 7.15 -20.79
CA LYS A 121 3.93 6.70 -21.38
C LYS A 121 4.61 7.84 -22.13
N ASP A 122 5.88 8.06 -21.84
CA ASP A 122 6.74 8.97 -22.58
C ASP A 122 8.04 8.23 -22.97
N GLY A 123 8.10 7.78 -24.21
CA GLY A 123 9.17 6.90 -24.68
C GLY A 123 9.25 5.60 -23.87
N ASN A 124 10.36 5.43 -23.15
CA ASN A 124 10.61 4.28 -22.27
C ASN A 124 10.23 4.55 -20.82
N ASN A 125 9.60 5.69 -20.50
CA ASN A 125 9.16 6.01 -19.16
C ASN A 125 7.66 5.74 -19.01
N THR A 126 7.31 5.01 -17.96
CA THR A 126 5.94 4.74 -17.54
C THR A 126 5.71 5.49 -16.24
N GLU A 127 4.65 6.28 -16.20
CA GLU A 127 4.20 6.98 -15.01
C GLU A 127 2.77 6.55 -14.68
N LEU A 128 2.53 6.21 -13.42
CA LEU A 128 1.20 5.94 -12.89
C LEU A 128 0.67 7.27 -12.34
N VAL A 129 -0.48 7.71 -12.82
CA VAL A 129 -1.01 9.03 -12.50
C VAL A 129 -2.34 8.87 -11.78
N TYR A 130 -2.41 9.40 -10.56
CA TYR A 130 -3.62 9.43 -9.76
C TYR A 130 -4.71 10.24 -10.50
N ASN A 131 -5.94 9.72 -10.51
CA ASN A 131 -7.10 10.45 -11.03
C ASN A 131 -8.11 10.77 -9.92
N SER A 132 -8.63 9.76 -9.23
CA SER A 132 -9.68 9.94 -8.24
C SER A 132 -9.77 8.77 -7.27
N ILE A 133 -10.47 8.99 -6.16
CA ILE A 133 -11.06 7.96 -5.31
C ILE A 133 -12.53 8.29 -5.13
N ASP A 134 -13.33 7.30 -4.74
CA ASP A 134 -14.70 7.53 -4.34
C ASP A 134 -14.72 7.93 -2.86
N HIS A 135 -14.05 7.16 -1.98
CA HIS A 135 -14.02 7.41 -0.53
C HIS A 135 -12.66 7.06 0.12
N LEU A 136 -12.40 7.70 1.27
CA LEU A 136 -11.38 7.26 2.23
C LEU A 136 -12.08 6.48 3.34
N VAL A 137 -11.61 5.27 3.63
CA VAL A 137 -12.16 4.43 4.70
C VAL A 137 -11.10 4.23 5.78
N ASP A 138 -11.40 4.74 6.98
CA ASP A 138 -10.57 4.72 8.20
C ASP A 138 -11.27 3.90 9.29
#